data_AF-A0A955WUX5-F1
#
_entry.id   AF-A0A955WUX5-F1
#
_cell.length_a   1.000
_cell.length_b   1.000
_cell.length_c   1.000
_cell.angle_alpha   90.00
_cell.angle_beta   90.00
_cell.angle_gamma   90.00
#
_symmetry.space_group_name_H-M   'P 1'
#
loop_
_entity.id
_entity.type
_entity.pdbx_description
1 polymer ?
#
loop_
_entity_poly.entity_id
_entity_poly.type
_entity_poly.pdbx_seq_one_letter_code
_entity_poly.pdbx_strand_id
1 'polypeptide(L)'
;MIQAPPLGGDAPLVVVAGPCALEDRDTTLRAAEIVVEAAAHAGLPVVFKASVDKANRTHKDAFRGIGWEAGLAVLAEVRQR
;
A
#
# COMPACT_ATOMS: atom_id res chain seq x y z
N MET A 1 -5.26 2.05 10.94
CA MET A 1 -4.80 3.33 10.38
C MET A 1 -5.67 3.77 9.22
N ILE A 2 -5.94 2.90 8.24
CA ILE A 2 -6.64 3.32 7.02
C ILE A 2 -8.00 2.64 6.93
N GLN A 3 -9.06 3.43 7.09
CA GLN A 3 -10.43 3.02 6.78
C GLN A 3 -10.74 3.32 5.32
N ALA A 4 -11.61 2.52 4.70
CA ALA A 4 -12.03 2.76 3.32
C ALA A 4 -12.82 4.08 3.23
N PRO A 5 -12.34 5.08 2.47
CA PRO A 5 -13.09 6.31 2.26
C PRO A 5 -14.26 6.07 1.28
N PRO A 6 -15.29 6.94 1.28
CA PRO A 6 -16.29 6.93 0.22
C PRO A 6 -15.62 7.20 -1.14
N LEU A 7 -16.03 6.47 -2.17
CA LEU A 7 -15.47 6.56 -3.52
C LEU A 7 -16.56 6.92 -4.55
N GLY A 8 -16.24 7.82 -5.47
CA GLY A 8 -17.10 8.18 -6.62
C GLY A 8 -18.14 9.26 -6.33
N GLY A 9 -18.82 9.71 -7.39
CA GLY A 9 -19.81 10.79 -7.32
C GLY A 9 -19.20 12.09 -6.79
N ASP A 10 -19.89 12.70 -5.83
CA ASP A 10 -19.48 13.94 -5.17
C ASP A 10 -18.54 13.72 -3.97
N ALA A 11 -17.99 12.50 -3.80
CA ALA A 11 -17.05 12.22 -2.74
C ALA A 11 -15.73 13.00 -2.93
N PRO A 12 -15.03 13.36 -1.84
CA PRO A 12 -13.71 13.99 -1.92
C PRO A 12 -12.73 13.14 -2.73
N LEU A 13 -11.77 13.80 -3.39
CA LEU A 13 -10.67 13.13 -4.08
C LEU A 13 -9.92 12.20 -3.10
N VAL A 14 -9.80 10.92 -3.44
CA VAL A 14 -9.04 9.94 -2.67
C VAL A 14 -7.70 9.68 -3.35
N VAL A 15 -6.63 9.66 -2.55
CA VAL A 15 -5.28 9.31 -3.01
C VAL A 15 -5.06 7.80 -2.86
N VAL A 16 -4.53 7.15 -3.90
CA VAL A 16 -4.04 5.77 -3.81
C VAL A 16 -2.52 5.82 -3.88
N ALA A 17 -1.84 5.52 -2.78
CA ALA A 17 -0.40 5.72 -2.65
C ALA A 17 0.28 4.62 -1.85
N GLY A 18 1.57 4.42 -2.13
CA GLY A 18 2.42 3.44 -1.46
C GLY A 18 3.51 2.93 -2.40
N PRO A 19 4.32 1.97 -1.95
CA PRO A 19 5.46 1.48 -2.72
C PRO A 19 5.02 0.70 -3.96
N CYS A 20 5.93 0.60 -4.93
CA CYS A 20 5.67 -0.15 -6.16
C CYS A 20 5.39 -1.64 -5.87
N ALA A 21 6.20 -2.25 -4.99
CA ALA A 21 6.11 -3.63 -4.56
C ALA A 21 6.30 -3.76 -3.04
N LEU A 22 5.86 -4.88 -2.46
CA LEU A 22 6.19 -5.25 -1.08
C LEU A 22 7.56 -5.93 -1.04
N GLU A 23 8.52 -5.25 -0.40
CA GLU A 23 9.92 -5.69 -0.30
C GLU A 23 10.22 -6.40 1.02
N ASP A 24 9.73 -5.85 2.12
CA ASP A 24 9.79 -6.43 3.46
C ASP A 24 8.72 -5.80 4.36
N ARG A 25 8.56 -6.36 5.57
CA ARG A 25 7.57 -5.91 6.54
C ARG A 25 7.83 -4.49 7.03
N ASP A 26 9.03 -4.21 7.52
CA ASP A 26 9.31 -2.98 8.27
C ASP A 26 9.32 -1.77 7.34
N THR A 27 9.88 -1.90 6.15
CA THR A 27 9.83 -0.89 5.09
C THR A 27 8.38 -0.61 4.67
N THR A 28 7.55 -1.64 4.56
CA THR A 28 6.13 -1.47 4.19
C THR A 28 5.35 -0.72 5.27
N LEU A 29 5.53 -1.08 6.55
CA LEU A 29 4.85 -0.42 7.66
C LEU A 29 5.26 1.05 7.75
N ARG A 30 6.56 1.34 7.63
CA ARG A 30 7.07 2.71 7.61
C ARG A 30 6.54 3.51 6.42
N ALA A 31 6.46 2.91 5.23
CA ALA A 31 5.89 3.56 4.06
C ALA A 31 4.39 3.87 4.26
N ALA A 32 3.65 2.97 4.91
CA ALA A 32 2.24 3.21 5.23
C ALA A 32 2.04 4.37 6.21
N GLU A 33 2.86 4.46 7.25
CA GLU A 33 2.86 5.58 8.21
C GLU A 33 3.09 6.91 7.49
N ILE A 34 4.15 6.99 6.67
CA ILE A 34 4.49 8.20 5.91
C ILE A 34 3.35 8.60 4.96
N VAL A 35 2.74 7.64 4.26
CA VAL A 35 1.63 7.90 3.34
C VAL A 35 0.42 8.45 4.07
N VAL A 36 0.08 7.90 5.24
CA VAL A 36 -1.05 8.37 6.07
C VAL A 36 -0.77 9.77 6.60
N GLU A 37 0.42 10.02 7.13
CA GLU A 37 0.83 11.34 7.61
C GLU A 37 0.80 12.39 6.50
N ALA A 38 1.33 12.08 5.32
CA ALA A 38 1.32 12.99 4.18
C ALA A 38 -0.10 13.30 3.70
N ALA A 39 -0.97 12.29 3.62
CA ALA A 39 -2.37 12.47 3.24
C ALA A 39 -3.13 13.32 4.27
N ALA A 40 -2.88 13.09 5.56
CA ALA A 40 -3.44 13.89 6.64
C ALA A 40 -3.01 15.37 6.56
N HIS A 41 -1.73 15.64 6.32
CA HIS A 41 -1.23 17.00 6.12
C HIS A 41 -1.86 17.69 4.89
N ALA A 42 -2.16 16.93 3.84
CA ALA A 42 -2.83 17.43 2.64
C ALA A 42 -4.35 17.56 2.80
N GLY A 43 -4.94 17.08 3.90
CA GLY A 43 -6.38 17.03 4.09
C GLY A 43 -7.10 16.06 3.15
N LEU A 44 -6.40 15.02 2.66
CA LEU A 44 -6.93 14.08 1.67
C LEU A 44 -7.16 12.69 2.30
N PRO A 45 -8.26 12.00 1.96
CA PRO A 45 -8.41 10.58 2.21
C PRO A 45 -7.39 9.77 1.40
N VAL A 46 -6.96 8.62 1.95
CA VAL A 46 -5.95 7.77 1.31
C VAL A 46 -6.29 6.28 1.40
N VAL A 47 -5.92 5.55 0.36
CA VAL A 47 -5.85 4.08 0.33
C VAL A 47 -4.39 3.68 0.13
N PHE A 48 -3.84 2.91 1.06
CA PHE A 48 -2.49 2.37 0.89
C PHE A 48 -2.47 1.27 -0.18
N LYS A 49 -1.48 1.33 -1.08
CA LYS A 49 -1.30 0.35 -2.15
C LYS A 49 0.14 -0.14 -2.19
N ALA A 50 0.31 -1.45 -2.34
CA ALA A 50 1.57 -2.08 -2.71
C ALA A 50 1.29 -3.34 -3.55
N SER A 51 2.17 -3.68 -4.49
CA SER A 51 2.04 -4.93 -5.26
C SER A 51 2.68 -6.09 -4.50
N VAL A 52 1.91 -7.15 -4.24
CA VAL A 52 2.41 -8.39 -3.60
C VAL A 52 3.28 -9.20 -4.55
N ASP A 53 2.89 -9.23 -5.83
CA ASP A 53 3.59 -9.94 -6.90
C ASP A 53 3.75 -9.03 -8.13
N LYS A 54 4.92 -9.04 -8.73
CA LYS A 54 5.23 -8.40 -10.00
C LYS A 54 5.30 -9.47 -11.08
N ALA A 55 4.16 -9.89 -11.60
CA ALA A 55 4.05 -11.00 -12.56
C ALA A 55 4.69 -10.72 -13.93
N ASN A 56 4.90 -9.46 -14.29
CA ASN A 56 5.35 -9.01 -15.61
C ASN A 56 6.84 -8.61 -15.65
N ARG A 57 7.73 -9.45 -15.10
CA ARG A 57 9.17 -9.20 -15.16
C ARG A 57 9.76 -9.55 -16.52
N THR A 58 10.75 -8.78 -16.93
CA THR A 58 11.54 -9.01 -18.15
C THR A 58 12.50 -10.21 -18.03
N HIS A 59 12.92 -10.55 -16.81
CA HIS A 59 13.76 -11.71 -16.51
C HIS A 59 13.06 -12.65 -15.53
N LYS A 60 13.19 -13.97 -15.76
CA LYS A 60 12.52 -15.03 -14.99
C LYS A 60 12.88 -15.01 -13.50
N ASP A 61 14.16 -14.78 -13.19
CA ASP A 61 14.69 -14.89 -11.82
C ASP A 61 14.69 -13.54 -11.08
N ALA A 62 14.04 -12.52 -11.64
CA ALA A 62 14.03 -11.20 -11.05
C ALA A 62 13.05 -11.12 -9.86
N PHE A 63 13.42 -10.39 -8.80
CA PHE A 63 12.62 -10.23 -7.56
C PHE A 63 11.13 -9.90 -7.76
N ARG A 64 10.21 -10.80 -7.46
CA ARG A 64 8.79 -10.58 -7.72
C ARG A 64 8.00 -9.98 -6.54
N GLY A 65 8.60 -9.87 -5.37
CA GLY A 65 7.91 -9.61 -4.11
C GLY A 65 8.22 -10.70 -3.09
N ILE A 66 7.70 -10.54 -1.87
CA ILE A 66 7.88 -11.50 -0.78
C ILE A 66 6.91 -12.70 -0.82
N GLY A 67 6.06 -12.78 -1.86
CA GLY A 67 5.08 -13.84 -2.03
C GLY A 67 3.71 -13.52 -1.41
N TRP A 68 2.68 -14.27 -1.82
CA TRP A 68 1.29 -13.99 -1.47
C TRP A 68 0.99 -14.08 0.02
N GLU A 69 1.41 -15.15 0.68
CA GLU A 69 1.12 -15.37 2.10
C GLU A 69 1.75 -14.30 2.98
N ALA A 70 3.06 -14.08 2.85
CA ALA A 70 3.79 -13.05 3.59
C ALA A 70 3.28 -11.64 3.23
N GLY A 71 3.06 -11.36 1.94
CA GLY A 71 2.57 -10.06 1.49
C GLY A 71 1.18 -9.72 2.03
N LEU A 72 0.25 -10.67 2.03
CA LEU A 72 -1.09 -10.49 2.59
C LEU A 72 -1.05 -10.33 4.11
N ALA A 73 -0.17 -11.04 4.81
CA ALA A 73 0.03 -10.86 6.25
C ALA A 73 0.52 -9.44 6.59
N VAL A 74 1.49 -8.92 5.83
CA VAL A 74 1.97 -7.54 6.01
C VAL A 74 0.87 -6.51 5.70
N LEU A 75 0.10 -6.70 4.61
CA LEU A 75 -1.02 -5.80 4.30
C LEU A 75 -2.13 -5.83 5.35
N ALA A 76 -2.38 -6.99 5.96
CA ALA A 76 -3.31 -7.10 7.08
C ALA A 76 -2.82 -6.30 8.30
N GLU A 77 -1.51 -6.32 8.57
CA GLU A 77 -0.90 -5.52 9.64
C GLU A 77 -0.99 -4.01 9.36
N VAL A 78 -0.74 -3.59 8.11
CA VAL A 78 -0.94 -2.20 7.66
C VAL A 78 -2.37 -1.72 7.91
N ARG A 79 -3.36 -2.61 7.77
CA ARG A 79 -4.77 -2.27 8.03
C ARG A 79 -5.08 -2.12 9.53
N GLN A 80 -4.45 -2.93 10.37
CA GLN A 80 -4.75 -3.04 11.81
C GLN A 80 -4.11 -1.92 12.63
N ARG A 81 -2.85 -1.60 12.35
CA ARG A 81 -2.21 -0.38 12.85
C ARG A 81 -2.93 0.76 12.22
#